data_AF-A0A2E7DIM3-F1
#
_entry.id   AF-A0A2E7DIM3-F1
#
_cell.length_a   1.000
_cell.length_b   1.000
_cell.length_c   1.000
_cell.angle_alpha   90.00
_cell.angle_beta   90.00
_cell.angle_gamma   90.00
#
_symmetry.space_group_name_H-M   'P 1'
#
loop_
_entity.id
_entity.type
_entity.pdbx_description
1 polymer ?
#
loop_
_entity_poly.entity_id
_entity_poly.type
_entity_poly.pdbx_seq_one_letter_code
_entity_poly.pdbx_strand_id
1 'polypeptide(L)'
;MKLFFISGNKANPNNLSTLSKIMYLNLSIKLFLACTCIFLGNTAIAQCDNSRDGVESAQGIVFTDINKNGIQDANEPGIAGVAVSNGCEVVQTNNAGVYEISIAPAEIIFISKPANFLVPVDATNVPQFFYRHYPNGTPEQIIGTSVEWLWPVVNHTGSLPASIDFPLIPDEHDTKFLAHVFADTQAQYEIGQDMIREELVNPLIGNPYGVEFGLTVGDIVFDNLGLYDRHKAMMGLMDIPQWYLPGNHDINFESPNDQFSNETYKKHFGPTYYSFDYGNVHFVALNNVEYAGYENAFNNGIYRGYISNVQLQWLRNDLAKVSPDKLIVIASHIPLIAEADDGVSQILTGPNTENFSELLDILQPFKHIYSLAGHDTSNSFKVEVNHRHGWQGRPWVAHTLAEVRGSGWTRGPRDLRGVRDAIMEDGNPNGFYLLRFNNTSLTPEFIPFPSSADGTNRMRITLDPPIELQEKNGINRGSLKPNTKIVVNLFDGGSRDLVWASINGAPEILMSYKVRTDPFIENLYKKFVDSADEYPAPARSSHIWELNLSENLKTGLNHINVSSTDEFGQSLRSSFTFEITEK
;
A
#
# COMPACT_ATOMS: atom_id res chain seq x y z
N MET A 1 11.61 -23.10 22.11
CA MET A 1 10.41 -23.78 22.67
C MET A 1 9.81 -24.68 21.57
N LYS A 2 9.17 -25.81 21.87
CA LYS A 2 8.73 -26.76 20.81
C LYS A 2 7.52 -26.22 20.03
N LEU A 3 7.63 -26.09 18.71
CA LEU A 3 6.46 -25.96 17.84
C LEU A 3 5.80 -27.33 17.64
N PHE A 4 4.46 -27.35 17.65
CA PHE A 4 3.66 -28.50 17.22
C PHE A 4 3.07 -28.21 15.84
N PHE A 5 3.55 -28.94 14.82
CA PHE A 5 2.78 -29.15 13.59
C PHE A 5 1.75 -30.27 13.85
N ILE A 6 0.50 -30.08 13.44
CA ILE A 6 -0.47 -31.16 13.31
C ILE A 6 -1.07 -31.09 11.90
N SER A 7 -0.91 -32.17 11.15
CA SER A 7 -1.39 -32.34 9.78
C SER A 7 -2.49 -33.40 9.69
N GLY A 8 -3.45 -33.18 8.79
CA GLY A 8 -4.45 -34.18 8.35
C GLY A 8 -5.68 -34.29 9.26
N ASN A 9 -6.90 -34.39 8.74
CA ASN A 9 -7.27 -35.25 7.61
C ASN A 9 -8.55 -34.79 6.88
N LYS A 10 -8.69 -35.23 5.62
CA LYS A 10 -9.93 -35.05 4.83
C LYS A 10 -11.07 -35.91 5.39
N ALA A 11 -12.27 -35.35 5.49
CA ALA A 11 -13.51 -36.10 5.73
C ALA A 11 -14.44 -35.98 4.51
N ASN A 12 -15.00 -37.11 4.07
CA ASN A 12 -15.88 -37.24 2.90
C ASN A 12 -17.35 -37.17 3.37
N PRO A 13 -18.25 -36.38 2.75
CA PRO A 13 -19.61 -36.20 3.27
C PRO A 13 -20.55 -37.31 2.83
N ASN A 14 -21.33 -37.86 3.77
CA ASN A 14 -22.56 -38.59 3.49
C ASN A 14 -23.45 -38.71 4.74
N ASN A 15 -24.76 -38.84 4.50
CA ASN A 15 -25.85 -39.06 5.47
C ASN A 15 -26.21 -37.88 6.41
N LEU A 16 -27.18 -37.07 5.98
CA LEU A 16 -28.23 -36.58 6.86
C LEU A 16 -29.58 -36.70 6.16
N SER A 17 -30.40 -37.64 6.64
CA SER A 17 -31.74 -37.94 6.12
C SER A 17 -32.82 -37.10 6.80
N THR A 18 -33.66 -36.46 5.98
CA THR A 18 -35.08 -36.14 6.23
C THR A 18 -35.61 -36.13 7.68
N LEU A 19 -36.12 -34.96 8.11
CA LEU A 19 -37.45 -34.86 8.72
C LEU A 19 -38.06 -33.47 8.47
N SER A 20 -39.39 -33.41 8.37
CA SER A 20 -40.09 -32.39 7.57
C SER A 20 -41.05 -31.50 8.37
N LYS A 21 -41.04 -30.21 8.02
CA LYS A 21 -42.16 -29.23 8.03
C LYS A 21 -43.38 -29.50 8.93
N ILE A 22 -43.66 -28.54 9.82
CA ILE A 22 -45.03 -28.09 10.14
C ILE A 22 -45.08 -26.56 9.97
N MET A 23 -46.18 -26.04 9.43
CA MET A 23 -46.34 -24.64 8.99
C MET A 23 -47.78 -24.15 9.24
N TYR A 24 -47.94 -23.01 9.92
CA TYR A 24 -49.13 -22.13 9.96
C TYR A 24 -48.61 -20.72 10.32
N LEU A 25 -48.74 -19.65 9.50
CA LEU A 25 -49.94 -18.80 9.25
C LEU A 25 -50.57 -18.30 10.57
N ASN A 26 -50.80 -17.01 10.88
CA ASN A 26 -50.86 -15.71 10.17
C ASN A 26 -50.39 -14.57 11.15
N LEU A 27 -50.42 -13.24 10.95
CA LEU A 27 -51.05 -12.31 9.97
C LEU A 27 -50.21 -11.00 9.81
N SER A 28 -50.66 -10.09 8.94
CA SER A 28 -50.15 -8.74 8.62
C SER A 28 -50.22 -7.66 9.74
N ILE A 29 -49.31 -6.67 9.67
CA ILE A 29 -49.62 -5.21 9.66
C ILE A 29 -48.45 -4.46 9.01
N LYS A 30 -48.72 -3.57 8.05
CA LYS A 30 -47.77 -2.56 7.56
C LYS A 30 -47.92 -1.30 8.41
N LEU A 31 -46.83 -0.80 8.98
CA LEU A 31 -46.74 0.60 9.41
C LEU A 31 -45.47 1.20 8.83
N PHE A 32 -45.64 2.18 7.95
CA PHE A 32 -44.54 3.02 7.45
C PHE A 32 -44.17 4.00 8.57
N LEU A 33 -42.99 3.83 9.19
CA LEU A 33 -42.33 4.92 9.91
C LEU A 33 -40.97 5.16 9.27
N ALA A 34 -40.81 6.33 8.67
CA ALA A 34 -39.52 6.82 8.23
C ALA A 34 -38.72 7.29 9.46
N CYS A 35 -37.91 6.39 10.01
CA CYS A 35 -36.86 6.72 10.98
C CYS A 35 -35.54 6.17 10.44
N THR A 36 -34.88 6.97 9.59
CA THR A 36 -33.61 6.60 8.96
C THR A 36 -32.57 7.66 9.28
N CYS A 37 -31.42 7.22 9.82
CA CYS A 37 -30.14 7.93 9.89
C CYS A 37 -30.05 9.30 10.61
N ILE A 38 -30.02 9.31 11.95
CA ILE A 38 -29.28 10.33 12.75
C ILE A 38 -28.63 9.70 14.01
N PHE A 39 -27.97 8.54 13.90
CA PHE A 39 -27.31 7.89 15.06
C PHE A 39 -25.82 7.57 14.90
N LEU A 40 -25.22 7.71 13.72
CA LEU A 40 -23.78 7.53 13.52
C LEU A 40 -22.94 8.76 13.91
N GLY A 41 -23.53 9.96 13.96
CA GLY A 41 -22.81 11.18 14.33
C GLY A 41 -22.48 11.32 15.82
N ASN A 42 -23.29 10.72 16.71
CA ASN A 42 -23.15 10.95 18.16
C ASN A 42 -22.03 10.12 18.81
N THR A 43 -21.66 8.97 18.24
CA THR A 43 -20.64 8.09 18.83
C THR A 43 -19.22 8.60 18.56
N ALA A 44 -18.93 9.10 17.35
CA ALA A 44 -17.64 9.68 17.02
C ALA A 44 -17.36 10.98 17.82
N ILE A 45 -18.36 11.86 17.95
CA ILE A 45 -18.24 13.08 18.76
C ILE A 45 -17.97 12.74 20.24
N ALA A 46 -18.63 11.71 20.78
CA ALA A 46 -18.38 11.26 22.15
C ALA A 46 -17.00 10.59 22.36
N GLN A 47 -16.39 10.06 21.30
CA GLN A 47 -15.07 9.42 21.36
C GLN A 47 -13.91 10.43 21.23
N CYS A 48 -14.20 11.62 20.69
CA CYS A 48 -13.30 12.77 20.64
C CYS A 48 -13.62 13.83 21.72
N ASP A 49 -14.45 13.49 22.71
CA ASP A 49 -14.87 14.42 23.74
C ASP A 49 -13.70 14.80 24.68
N ASN A 50 -13.76 16.00 25.23
CA ASN A 50 -12.82 16.51 26.24
C ASN A 50 -13.10 15.93 27.65
N SER A 51 -14.01 14.95 27.76
CA SER A 51 -14.32 14.20 28.98
C SER A 51 -13.39 12.99 29.22
N ARG A 52 -12.29 12.87 28.48
CA ARG A 52 -11.31 11.77 28.61
C ARG A 52 -10.43 12.02 29.85
N ASP A 53 -10.10 10.96 30.59
CA ASP A 53 -9.32 11.08 31.83
C ASP A 53 -7.91 11.65 31.55
N GLY A 54 -7.52 12.66 32.31
CA GLY A 54 -6.20 13.29 32.19
C GLY A 54 -6.02 14.26 31.03
N VAL A 55 -7.09 14.70 30.36
CA VAL A 55 -7.01 15.74 29.31
C VAL A 55 -6.42 17.05 29.87
N GLU A 56 -5.38 17.55 29.20
CA GLU A 56 -4.76 18.85 29.41
C GLU A 56 -4.99 19.76 28.18
N SER A 57 -4.80 21.07 28.31
CA SER A 57 -4.74 21.99 27.16
C SER A 57 -3.30 22.17 26.72
N ALA A 58 -2.99 21.75 25.50
CA ALA A 58 -1.70 21.95 24.87
C ALA A 58 -1.72 23.20 23.99
N GLN A 59 -0.63 23.96 24.04
CA GLN A 59 -0.42 25.15 23.22
C GLN A 59 0.97 25.10 22.60
N GLY A 60 1.16 25.87 21.52
CA GLY A 60 2.43 25.89 20.81
C GLY A 60 2.44 26.88 19.66
N ILE A 61 3.61 27.00 19.03
CA ILE A 61 3.84 27.91 17.89
C ILE A 61 4.35 27.10 16.68
N VAL A 62 3.68 27.22 15.54
CA VAL A 62 4.27 26.85 14.25
C VAL A 62 4.96 28.08 13.67
N PHE A 63 6.24 28.01 13.35
CA PHE A 63 7.05 29.17 12.93
C PHE A 63 8.03 28.83 11.80
N THR A 64 8.49 29.88 11.11
CA THR A 64 9.44 29.76 10.01
C THR A 64 10.87 29.65 10.52
N ASP A 65 11.44 28.45 10.53
CA ASP A 65 12.84 28.20 10.92
C ASP A 65 13.76 28.44 9.71
N ILE A 66 14.34 29.65 9.67
CA ILE A 66 15.17 30.13 8.55
C ILE A 66 16.59 29.57 8.68
N ASN A 67 17.08 29.41 9.91
CA ASN A 67 18.46 29.02 10.17
C ASN A 67 18.65 27.52 10.49
N LYS A 68 17.55 26.77 10.59
CA LYS A 68 17.45 25.32 10.81
C LYS A 68 17.92 24.88 12.20
N ASN A 69 17.69 25.70 13.23
CA ASN A 69 18.07 25.39 14.62
C ASN A 69 16.93 24.81 15.48
N GLY A 70 15.68 24.82 15.00
CA GLY A 70 14.50 24.36 15.72
C GLY A 70 14.01 25.28 16.86
N ILE A 71 14.47 26.53 16.93
CA ILE A 71 14.17 27.50 18.00
C ILE A 71 13.72 28.81 17.35
N GLN A 72 12.54 29.31 17.69
CA GLN A 72 12.03 30.55 17.10
C GLN A 72 12.91 31.77 17.46
N ASP A 73 13.71 32.23 16.49
CA ASP A 73 14.51 33.45 16.61
C ASP A 73 13.69 34.72 16.36
N ALA A 74 14.22 35.89 16.76
CA ALA A 74 13.49 37.17 16.69
C ALA A 74 13.12 37.63 15.25
N ASN A 75 13.70 37.01 14.23
CA ASN A 75 13.42 37.23 12.81
C ASN A 75 12.58 36.11 12.17
N GLU A 76 12.03 35.20 12.96
CA GLU A 76 11.35 33.98 12.51
C GLU A 76 9.84 34.07 12.80
N PRO A 77 9.02 34.48 11.82
CA PRO A 77 7.61 34.72 12.04
C PRO A 77 6.84 33.41 12.28
N GLY A 78 5.81 33.48 13.12
CA GLY A 78 4.81 32.42 13.21
C GLY A 78 4.02 32.28 11.90
N ILE A 79 3.63 31.05 11.57
CA ILE A 79 2.96 30.69 10.32
C ILE A 79 1.47 30.45 10.59
N ALA A 80 0.61 31.25 9.95
CA ALA A 80 -0.83 31.20 10.13
C ALA A 80 -1.51 30.11 9.28
N GLY A 81 -2.63 29.58 9.75
CA GLY A 81 -3.49 28.65 9.01
C GLY A 81 -2.99 27.19 8.94
N VAL A 82 -1.86 26.86 9.56
CA VAL A 82 -1.33 25.49 9.60
C VAL A 82 -2.27 24.63 10.43
N ALA A 83 -2.69 23.49 9.88
CA ALA A 83 -3.53 22.53 10.57
C ALA A 83 -2.73 21.78 11.63
N VAL A 84 -3.23 21.75 12.87
CA VAL A 84 -2.64 21.03 14.01
C VAL A 84 -3.69 20.08 14.57
N SER A 85 -3.31 18.83 14.81
CA SER A 85 -4.22 17.77 15.24
C SER A 85 -3.69 16.98 16.43
N ASN A 86 -4.61 16.46 17.25
CA ASN A 86 -4.36 15.49 18.32
C ASN A 86 -4.75 14.05 17.93
N GLY A 87 -5.11 13.81 16.65
CA GLY A 87 -5.66 12.55 16.17
C GLY A 87 -7.19 12.54 16.01
N CYS A 88 -7.91 13.56 16.48
CA CYS A 88 -9.32 13.74 16.10
C CYS A 88 -9.69 15.18 15.75
N GLU A 89 -9.36 16.13 16.62
CA GLU A 89 -9.59 17.55 16.37
C GLU A 89 -8.56 18.07 15.35
N VAL A 90 -8.93 19.08 14.57
CA VAL A 90 -8.01 19.83 13.70
C VAL A 90 -8.25 21.32 13.91
N VAL A 91 -7.33 21.96 14.64
CA VAL A 91 -7.29 23.41 14.82
C VAL A 91 -6.38 24.04 13.78
N GLN A 92 -6.42 25.37 13.65
CA GLN A 92 -5.49 26.11 12.79
C GLN A 92 -4.76 27.18 13.57
N THR A 93 -3.48 27.36 13.29
CA THR A 93 -2.67 28.43 13.88
C THR A 93 -3.21 29.81 13.53
N ASN A 94 -3.12 30.74 14.48
CA ASN A 94 -3.51 32.13 14.28
C ASN A 94 -2.43 32.94 13.54
N ASN A 95 -2.66 34.25 13.35
CA ASN A 95 -1.73 35.16 12.64
C ASN A 95 -0.32 35.28 13.26
N ALA A 96 -0.11 34.79 14.48
CA ALA A 96 1.19 34.73 15.16
C ALA A 96 1.77 33.31 15.23
N GLY A 97 1.20 32.34 14.49
CA GLY A 97 1.63 30.94 14.52
C GLY A 97 1.12 30.13 15.71
N VAL A 98 0.41 30.76 16.65
CA VAL A 98 -0.01 30.12 17.91
C VAL A 98 -1.24 29.24 17.70
N TYR A 99 -1.26 28.05 18.32
CA TYR A 99 -2.43 27.18 18.44
C TYR A 99 -2.70 26.78 19.91
N GLU A 100 -3.90 26.31 20.18
CA GLU A 100 -4.32 25.63 21.42
C GLU A 100 -5.21 24.45 21.03
N ILE A 101 -5.01 23.27 21.64
CA ILE A 101 -5.74 22.03 21.36
C ILE A 101 -5.74 21.13 22.61
N SER A 102 -6.77 20.30 22.80
CA SER A 102 -6.76 19.34 23.91
C SER A 102 -5.82 18.16 23.63
N ILE A 103 -5.27 17.57 24.70
CA ILE A 103 -4.53 16.30 24.60
C ILE A 103 -4.70 15.44 25.85
N ALA A 104 -4.94 14.15 25.65
CA ALA A 104 -4.92 13.12 26.69
C ALA A 104 -3.59 12.32 26.70
N PRO A 105 -3.27 11.60 27.78
CA PRO A 105 -2.14 10.69 27.81
C PRO A 105 -2.21 9.60 26.73
N ALA A 106 -1.04 9.25 26.18
CA ALA A 106 -0.86 8.32 25.05
C ALA A 106 -1.41 8.82 23.69
N GLU A 107 -1.51 10.14 23.52
CA GLU A 107 -1.83 10.78 22.25
C GLU A 107 -0.62 11.49 21.61
N ILE A 108 -0.78 11.94 20.36
CA ILE A 108 0.26 12.58 19.56
C ILE A 108 -0.32 13.86 18.95
N ILE A 109 0.31 15.00 19.20
CA ILE A 109 0.06 16.23 18.45
C ILE A 109 0.88 16.18 17.17
N PHE A 110 0.31 16.51 16.03
CA PHE A 110 1.04 16.62 14.77
C PHE A 110 0.47 17.74 13.88
N ILE A 111 1.29 18.24 12.97
CA ILE A 111 0.87 19.23 11.97
C ILE A 111 0.64 18.57 10.61
N SER A 112 -0.30 19.10 9.82
CA SER A 112 -0.31 18.85 8.39
C SER A 112 0.74 19.76 7.74
N LYS A 113 1.81 19.19 7.17
CA LYS A 113 2.92 19.99 6.60
C LYS A 113 2.38 20.82 5.42
N PRO A 114 2.45 22.16 5.46
CA PRO A 114 1.98 23.01 4.36
C PRO A 114 2.87 22.88 3.10
N ALA A 115 2.32 23.29 1.96
CA ALA A 115 2.88 23.00 0.63
C ALA A 115 4.22 23.66 0.31
N ASN A 116 4.56 24.77 1.00
CA ASN A 116 5.75 25.60 0.72
C ASN A 116 6.81 25.54 1.84
N PHE A 117 6.85 24.40 2.55
CA PHE A 117 7.76 24.20 3.68
C PHE A 117 8.18 22.74 3.78
N LEU A 118 9.39 22.52 4.26
CA LEU A 118 9.85 21.24 4.80
C LEU A 118 9.69 21.23 6.32
N VAL A 119 9.57 20.04 6.89
CA VAL A 119 9.77 19.80 8.33
C VAL A 119 11.21 19.31 8.55
N PRO A 120 11.81 19.53 9.73
CA PRO A 120 13.07 18.87 10.07
C PRO A 120 12.94 17.35 10.00
N VAL A 121 14.08 16.67 9.86
CA VAL A 121 14.17 15.21 9.83
C VAL A 121 15.15 14.71 10.90
N ASP A 122 14.98 13.47 11.36
CA ASP A 122 15.96 12.81 12.23
C ASP A 122 17.23 12.38 11.44
N ALA A 123 18.22 11.82 12.15
CA ALA A 123 19.47 11.33 11.54
C ALA A 123 19.27 10.14 10.56
N THR A 124 18.04 9.64 10.40
CA THR A 124 17.63 8.61 9.44
C THR A 124 16.64 9.15 8.41
N ASN A 125 16.54 10.47 8.28
CA ASN A 125 15.64 11.20 7.39
C ASN A 125 14.13 11.01 7.67
N VAL A 126 13.72 10.62 8.89
CA VAL A 126 12.29 10.57 9.26
C VAL A 126 11.78 11.97 9.65
N PRO A 127 10.71 12.48 9.02
CA PRO A 127 10.06 13.75 9.35
C PRO A 127 9.69 13.94 10.83
N GLN A 128 10.04 15.10 11.39
CA GLN A 128 9.80 15.50 12.78
C GLN A 128 8.68 16.55 12.85
N PHE A 129 7.45 16.12 12.56
CA PHE A 129 6.26 16.96 12.45
C PHE A 129 5.26 16.79 13.62
N PHE A 130 5.70 16.16 14.71
CA PHE A 130 4.81 15.69 15.78
C PHE A 130 5.47 15.68 17.17
N TYR A 131 4.65 15.70 18.21
CA TYR A 131 5.01 15.57 19.63
C TYR A 131 4.18 14.46 20.28
N ARG A 132 4.84 13.57 21.03
CA ARG A 132 4.20 12.45 21.76
C ARG A 132 3.93 12.88 23.20
N HIS A 133 2.68 12.78 23.67
CA HIS A 133 2.33 13.05 25.06
C HIS A 133 2.08 11.73 25.81
N TYR A 134 3.13 11.17 26.40
CA TYR A 134 3.12 9.91 27.13
C TYR A 134 3.69 10.13 28.54
N PRO A 135 3.02 10.90 29.41
CA PRO A 135 3.60 11.35 30.69
C PRO A 135 4.08 10.20 31.59
N ASN A 136 3.37 9.06 31.54
CA ASN A 136 3.69 7.84 32.28
C ASN A 136 4.36 6.74 31.41
N GLY A 137 4.63 7.01 30.12
CA GLY A 137 5.01 6.01 29.12
C GLY A 137 3.81 5.23 28.56
N THR A 138 4.09 4.29 27.65
CA THR A 138 3.07 3.34 27.16
C THR A 138 2.56 2.46 28.33
N PRO A 139 1.24 2.25 28.49
CA PRO A 139 0.71 1.47 29.61
C PRO A 139 1.17 0.00 29.62
N GLU A 140 1.59 -0.51 30.79
CA GLU A 140 1.82 -1.94 31.05
C GLU A 140 0.55 -2.67 31.54
N GLN A 141 -0.56 -1.95 31.74
CA GLN A 141 -1.86 -2.50 32.09
C GLN A 141 -2.97 -1.77 31.32
N ILE A 142 -3.77 -2.51 30.55
CA ILE A 142 -4.84 -2.00 29.69
C ILE A 142 -6.13 -2.76 30.00
N ILE A 143 -7.17 -2.06 30.46
CA ILE A 143 -8.49 -2.62 30.81
C ILE A 143 -8.37 -3.83 31.77
N GLY A 144 -7.45 -3.75 32.74
CA GLY A 144 -7.17 -4.80 33.72
C GLY A 144 -6.18 -5.88 33.26
N THR A 145 -5.93 -6.03 31.95
CA THR A 145 -4.96 -6.96 31.38
C THR A 145 -3.54 -6.39 31.49
N SER A 146 -2.61 -7.14 32.08
CA SER A 146 -1.17 -6.81 32.05
C SER A 146 -0.57 -7.14 30.69
N VAL A 147 0.30 -6.27 30.18
CA VAL A 147 0.95 -6.39 28.86
C VAL A 147 2.46 -6.37 29.05
N GLU A 148 3.14 -7.43 28.60
CA GLU A 148 4.60 -7.48 28.50
C GLU A 148 4.98 -7.17 27.05
N TRP A 149 5.35 -5.91 26.78
CA TRP A 149 5.70 -5.45 25.44
C TRP A 149 6.95 -6.17 24.93
N LEU A 150 6.82 -6.91 23.82
CA LEU A 150 7.90 -7.70 23.22
C LEU A 150 8.99 -6.78 22.63
N TRP A 151 8.58 -5.60 22.18
CA TRP A 151 9.43 -4.62 21.50
C TRP A 151 9.46 -3.29 22.27
N PRO A 152 10.51 -2.47 22.13
CA PRO A 152 10.59 -1.21 22.87
C PRO A 152 9.46 -0.24 22.47
N VAL A 153 8.59 0.11 23.42
CA VAL A 153 7.46 1.07 23.24
C VAL A 153 7.82 2.50 23.68
N VAL A 154 6.86 3.44 23.65
CA VAL A 154 7.09 4.85 23.99
C VAL A 154 7.44 4.99 25.49
N ASN A 155 8.61 5.55 25.77
CA ASN A 155 9.07 5.83 27.13
C ASN A 155 8.27 7.00 27.75
N HIS A 156 8.38 7.18 29.07
CA HIS A 156 7.81 8.36 29.73
C HIS A 156 8.36 9.67 29.13
N THR A 157 7.46 10.59 28.81
CA THR A 157 7.81 11.92 28.27
C THR A 157 7.86 13.00 29.36
N GLY A 158 7.38 12.70 30.56
CA GLY A 158 7.15 13.67 31.63
C GLY A 158 5.90 14.53 31.37
N SER A 159 5.70 15.52 32.25
CA SER A 159 4.59 16.48 32.17
C SER A 159 4.54 17.23 30.84
N LEU A 160 3.35 17.68 30.45
CA LEU A 160 3.15 18.54 29.27
C LEU A 160 4.06 19.79 29.35
N PRO A 161 4.87 20.10 28.30
CA PRO A 161 5.70 21.28 28.29
C PRO A 161 4.86 22.56 28.12
N ALA A 162 5.42 23.71 28.47
CA ALA A 162 4.72 24.99 28.40
C ALA A 162 4.42 25.46 26.96
N SER A 163 5.13 24.92 25.96
CA SER A 163 4.92 25.12 24.52
C SER A 163 5.34 23.85 23.78
N ILE A 164 4.64 23.54 22.68
CA ILE A 164 4.97 22.46 21.74
C ILE A 164 5.14 23.10 20.37
N ASP A 165 6.38 23.42 20.01
CA ASP A 165 6.65 24.26 18.85
C ASP A 165 7.06 23.43 17.63
N PHE A 166 6.60 23.85 16.45
CA PHE A 166 6.87 23.19 15.18
C PHE A 166 7.64 24.13 14.24
N PRO A 167 8.97 23.99 14.12
CA PRO A 167 9.75 24.68 13.11
C PRO A 167 9.38 24.16 11.70
N LEU A 168 9.20 25.09 10.78
CA LEU A 168 9.00 24.83 9.35
C LEU A 168 10.05 25.58 8.53
N ILE A 169 10.80 24.82 7.74
CA ILE A 169 11.87 25.34 6.88
C ILE A 169 11.24 25.79 5.56
N PRO A 170 11.40 27.05 5.11
CA PRO A 170 10.89 27.49 3.81
C PRO A 170 11.40 26.63 2.65
N ASP A 171 10.48 26.22 1.76
CA ASP A 171 10.86 25.55 0.52
C ASP A 171 9.87 25.87 -0.63
N GLU A 172 10.38 26.26 -1.78
CA GLU A 172 9.57 26.62 -2.96
C GLU A 172 9.39 25.40 -3.88
N HIS A 173 8.48 24.50 -3.53
CA HIS A 173 8.18 23.32 -4.35
C HIS A 173 7.47 23.72 -5.66
N ASP A 174 7.93 23.17 -6.80
CA ASP A 174 7.17 23.21 -8.04
C ASP A 174 5.90 22.35 -7.91
N THR A 175 4.84 22.78 -8.57
CA THR A 175 3.66 21.96 -8.88
C THR A 175 3.98 20.66 -9.62
N LYS A 176 5.17 20.54 -10.21
CA LYS A 176 5.73 19.31 -10.79
C LYS A 176 6.84 18.77 -9.91
N PHE A 177 6.63 17.57 -9.39
CA PHE A 177 7.61 16.92 -8.54
C PHE A 177 7.52 15.40 -8.68
N LEU A 178 8.50 14.71 -8.10
CA LEU A 178 8.58 13.25 -8.09
C LEU A 178 8.58 12.74 -6.65
N ALA A 179 8.00 11.57 -6.41
CA ALA A 179 8.06 10.88 -5.13
C ALA A 179 8.32 9.39 -5.33
N HIS A 180 8.99 8.74 -4.39
CA HIS A 180 9.05 7.28 -4.33
C HIS A 180 7.95 6.72 -3.43
N VAL A 181 7.39 5.57 -3.83
CA VAL A 181 6.48 4.80 -2.97
C VAL A 181 6.92 3.35 -2.92
N PHE A 182 6.91 2.81 -1.70
CA PHE A 182 7.36 1.48 -1.34
C PHE A 182 6.22 0.74 -0.64
N ALA A 183 5.65 -0.29 -1.26
CA ALA A 183 4.78 -1.24 -0.57
C ALA A 183 5.64 -2.36 0.03
N ASP A 184 5.38 -2.73 1.28
CA ASP A 184 5.78 -4.01 1.84
C ASP A 184 7.27 -4.36 1.67
N THR A 185 8.16 -3.55 2.28
CA THR A 185 9.59 -3.91 2.32
C THR A 185 9.80 -5.14 3.22
N GLN A 186 9.04 -5.23 4.32
CA GLN A 186 8.65 -6.43 5.06
C GLN A 186 9.74 -7.49 5.28
N ALA A 187 10.95 -7.06 5.66
CA ALA A 187 12.02 -7.97 6.05
C ALA A 187 11.70 -8.67 7.39
N GLN A 188 11.74 -10.00 7.39
CA GLN A 188 11.55 -10.81 8.60
C GLN A 188 12.86 -11.00 9.41
N TYR A 189 13.99 -11.00 8.71
CA TYR A 189 15.31 -11.27 9.27
C TYR A 189 16.35 -10.34 8.62
N GLU A 190 17.55 -10.29 9.22
CA GLU A 190 18.67 -9.48 8.75
C GLU A 190 19.07 -9.75 7.28
N ILE A 191 18.91 -10.98 6.79
CA ILE A 191 19.15 -11.32 5.39
C ILE A 191 18.11 -10.71 4.43
N GLY A 192 16.88 -10.45 4.90
CA GLY A 192 15.88 -9.68 4.15
C GLY A 192 16.25 -8.20 4.10
N GLN A 193 16.74 -7.64 5.20
CA GLN A 193 17.29 -6.28 5.23
C GLN A 193 18.50 -6.14 4.29
N ASP A 194 19.35 -7.17 4.17
CA ASP A 194 20.41 -7.19 3.16
C ASP A 194 19.87 -7.19 1.72
N MET A 195 18.79 -7.91 1.42
CA MET A 195 18.17 -7.90 0.09
C MET A 195 17.52 -6.56 -0.25
N ILE A 196 16.77 -5.95 0.68
CA ILE A 196 16.26 -4.56 0.55
C ILE A 196 17.43 -3.61 0.27
N ARG A 197 18.56 -3.77 0.98
CA ARG A 197 19.74 -2.93 0.79
C ARG A 197 20.34 -3.08 -0.60
N GLU A 198 20.42 -4.28 -1.16
CA GLU A 198 20.97 -4.53 -2.50
C GLU A 198 20.04 -4.12 -3.65
N GLU A 199 18.72 -4.30 -3.52
CA GLU A 199 17.75 -3.98 -4.58
C GLU A 199 17.19 -2.56 -4.52
N LEU A 200 16.80 -2.11 -3.33
CA LEU A 200 16.09 -0.85 -3.17
C LEU A 200 17.04 0.29 -2.77
N VAL A 201 17.86 0.08 -1.76
CA VAL A 201 18.67 1.18 -1.18
C VAL A 201 19.86 1.52 -2.06
N ASN A 202 20.72 0.53 -2.37
CA ASN A 202 21.96 0.74 -3.13
C ASN A 202 21.72 1.47 -4.46
N PRO A 203 20.68 1.17 -5.27
CA PRO A 203 20.41 1.89 -6.51
C PRO A 203 19.80 3.28 -6.35
N LEU A 204 19.29 3.64 -5.17
CA LEU A 204 18.64 4.93 -4.87
C LEU A 204 19.52 5.90 -4.06
N ILE A 205 20.72 5.49 -3.63
CA ILE A 205 21.70 6.38 -2.97
C ILE A 205 22.03 7.57 -3.88
N GLY A 206 21.97 8.78 -3.32
CA GLY A 206 22.21 10.02 -4.05
C GLY A 206 21.03 10.49 -4.90
N ASN A 207 19.82 9.98 -4.64
CA ASN A 207 18.56 10.42 -5.25
C ASN A 207 18.61 10.53 -6.79
N PRO A 208 18.89 9.43 -7.52
CA PRO A 208 19.14 9.46 -8.96
C PRO A 208 17.92 9.87 -9.80
N TYR A 209 16.72 9.81 -9.23
CA TYR A 209 15.47 10.25 -9.86
C TYR A 209 15.12 11.71 -9.57
N GLY A 210 15.74 12.35 -8.57
CA GLY A 210 15.37 13.69 -8.12
C GLY A 210 13.97 13.73 -7.51
N VAL A 211 13.68 12.82 -6.57
CA VAL A 211 12.41 12.82 -5.81
C VAL A 211 12.49 13.75 -4.59
N GLU A 212 11.33 14.28 -4.19
CA GLU A 212 11.18 15.12 -3.00
C GLU A 212 11.14 14.30 -1.70
N PHE A 213 10.61 13.07 -1.76
CA PHE A 213 10.45 12.17 -0.60
C PHE A 213 10.20 10.72 -1.02
N GLY A 214 10.38 9.80 -0.07
CA GLY A 214 9.90 8.42 -0.12
C GLY A 214 8.70 8.22 0.83
N LEU A 215 7.79 7.31 0.50
CA LEU A 215 6.65 6.91 1.34
C LEU A 215 6.54 5.38 1.38
N THR A 216 6.68 4.79 2.56
CA THR A 216 6.47 3.35 2.79
C THR A 216 5.05 3.10 3.31
N VAL A 217 4.27 2.27 2.61
CA VAL A 217 2.83 2.07 2.88
C VAL A 217 2.52 0.79 3.64
N GLY A 218 3.02 0.74 4.88
CA GLY A 218 2.85 -0.38 5.79
C GLY A 218 3.82 -1.53 5.53
N ASP A 219 3.81 -2.45 6.49
CA ASP A 219 4.62 -3.66 6.52
C ASP A 219 6.09 -3.33 6.27
N ILE A 220 6.57 -2.38 7.07
CA ILE A 220 7.92 -1.82 7.05
C ILE A 220 8.92 -2.95 7.32
N VAL A 221 8.60 -3.80 8.30
CA VAL A 221 9.25 -5.08 8.56
C VAL A 221 8.17 -6.16 8.74
N PHE A 222 8.56 -7.43 8.91
CA PHE A 222 7.60 -8.46 9.35
C PHE A 222 7.33 -8.31 10.86
N ASP A 223 6.71 -9.29 11.54
CA ASP A 223 6.47 -9.34 13.00
C ASP A 223 7.68 -9.03 13.94
N ASN A 224 8.88 -8.84 13.39
CA ASN A 224 10.13 -8.55 14.08
C ASN A 224 10.43 -7.04 14.10
N LEU A 225 9.67 -6.29 14.90
CA LEU A 225 9.77 -4.82 14.98
C LEU A 225 11.14 -4.33 15.49
N GLY A 226 11.93 -5.20 16.12
CA GLY A 226 13.33 -4.93 16.48
C GLY A 226 14.24 -4.60 15.29
N LEU A 227 13.79 -4.83 14.05
CA LEU A 227 14.50 -4.46 12.82
C LEU A 227 14.30 -3.00 12.38
N TYR A 228 13.38 -2.24 13.00
CA TYR A 228 13.07 -0.86 12.58
C TYR A 228 14.30 0.06 12.54
N ASP A 229 15.18 0.05 13.53
CA ASP A 229 16.34 0.95 13.55
C ASP A 229 17.32 0.66 12.41
N ARG A 230 17.52 -0.62 12.05
CA ARG A 230 18.32 -0.99 10.88
C ARG A 230 17.60 -0.56 9.59
N HIS A 231 16.29 -0.79 9.48
CA HIS A 231 15.51 -0.36 8.32
C HIS A 231 15.66 1.16 8.09
N LYS A 232 15.38 1.97 9.12
CA LYS A 232 15.52 3.44 9.06
C LYS A 232 16.93 3.87 8.66
N ALA A 233 17.97 3.28 9.27
CA ALA A 233 19.35 3.60 8.95
C ALA A 233 19.73 3.30 7.50
N MET A 234 19.11 2.29 6.86
CA MET A 234 19.33 1.98 5.46
C MET A 234 18.51 2.91 4.53
N MET A 235 17.23 3.13 4.80
CA MET A 235 16.39 4.03 3.98
C MET A 235 16.92 5.48 4.02
N GLY A 236 17.46 5.92 5.15
CA GLY A 236 18.10 7.23 5.29
C GLY A 236 19.26 7.48 4.31
N LEU A 237 19.93 6.43 3.80
CA LEU A 237 21.02 6.54 2.82
C LEU A 237 20.58 7.07 1.44
N MET A 238 19.27 7.11 1.16
CA MET A 238 18.72 7.73 -0.05
C MET A 238 18.82 9.27 -0.05
N ASP A 239 19.08 9.87 1.12
CA ASP A 239 19.20 11.33 1.33
C ASP A 239 17.94 12.13 0.94
N ILE A 240 16.77 11.56 1.25
CA ILE A 240 15.44 12.16 1.07
C ILE A 240 14.57 11.90 2.32
N PRO A 241 13.60 12.77 2.65
CA PRO A 241 12.60 12.51 3.69
C PRO A 241 11.88 11.17 3.49
N GLN A 242 11.79 10.37 4.54
CA GLN A 242 11.15 9.05 4.55
C GLN A 242 9.87 9.08 5.38
N TRP A 243 8.72 9.11 4.69
CA TRP A 243 7.39 9.00 5.29
C TRP A 243 6.99 7.54 5.44
N TYR A 244 6.17 7.26 6.46
CA TYR A 244 5.77 5.91 6.84
C TYR A 244 4.30 5.84 7.23
N LEU A 245 3.69 4.69 6.96
CA LEU A 245 2.38 4.26 7.44
C LEU A 245 2.57 2.85 8.05
N PRO A 246 1.83 2.43 9.10
CA PRO A 246 1.90 1.06 9.59
C PRO A 246 1.05 0.10 8.74
N GLY A 247 1.48 -1.15 8.66
CA GLY A 247 0.70 -2.28 8.15
C GLY A 247 0.35 -3.31 9.22
N ASN A 248 -0.13 -4.48 8.81
CA ASN A 248 -0.57 -5.53 9.73
C ASN A 248 0.56 -6.34 10.37
N HIS A 249 1.80 -6.19 9.89
CA HIS A 249 3.00 -6.72 10.53
C HIS A 249 3.69 -5.69 11.43
N ASP A 250 3.27 -4.42 11.39
CA ASP A 250 3.80 -3.32 12.22
C ASP A 250 3.07 -3.19 13.59
N ILE A 251 2.47 -4.28 14.10
CA ILE A 251 1.69 -4.34 15.35
C ILE A 251 2.36 -5.18 16.45
N ASN A 252 2.15 -4.73 17.69
CA ASN A 252 2.39 -5.43 18.95
C ASN A 252 1.21 -6.39 19.22
N PHE A 253 1.35 -7.66 18.82
CA PHE A 253 0.33 -8.72 19.00
C PHE A 253 -0.01 -9.02 20.47
N GLU A 254 0.82 -8.59 21.42
CA GLU A 254 0.56 -8.64 22.86
C GLU A 254 -0.48 -7.60 23.33
N SER A 255 -0.80 -6.58 22.52
CA SER A 255 -1.79 -5.56 22.86
C SER A 255 -3.19 -6.19 22.97
N PRO A 256 -3.96 -5.95 24.05
CA PRO A 256 -5.32 -6.47 24.19
C PRO A 256 -6.35 -5.75 23.32
N ASN A 257 -5.97 -4.70 22.58
CA ASN A 257 -6.84 -3.97 21.65
C ASN A 257 -6.07 -3.25 20.52
N ASP A 258 -6.82 -2.66 19.59
CA ASP A 258 -6.31 -1.83 18.48
C ASP A 258 -5.53 -0.57 18.92
N GLN A 259 -6.06 0.18 19.88
CA GLN A 259 -5.58 1.52 20.27
C GLN A 259 -4.07 1.54 20.63
N PHE A 260 -3.61 0.49 21.30
CA PHE A 260 -2.21 0.31 21.73
C PHE A 260 -1.46 -0.74 20.89
N SER A 261 -2.00 -1.17 19.75
CA SER A 261 -1.35 -2.15 18.88
C SER A 261 -0.10 -1.60 18.17
N ASN A 262 -0.03 -0.29 17.88
CA ASN A 262 1.10 0.30 17.15
C ASN A 262 2.13 1.02 18.06
N GLU A 263 2.26 0.69 19.35
CA GLU A 263 3.09 1.46 20.28
C GLU A 263 4.58 1.47 19.94
N THR A 264 5.12 0.36 19.42
CA THR A 264 6.49 0.35 18.88
C THR A 264 6.59 1.20 17.60
N TYR A 265 5.62 1.15 16.69
CA TYR A 265 5.60 2.04 15.51
C TYR A 265 5.57 3.52 15.94
N LYS A 266 4.70 3.91 16.88
CA LYS A 266 4.56 5.29 17.38
C LYS A 266 5.86 5.84 17.97
N LYS A 267 6.68 4.97 18.59
CA LYS A 267 8.03 5.31 19.04
C LYS A 267 8.98 5.64 17.89
N HIS A 268 9.01 4.85 16.82
CA HIS A 268 10.00 5.02 15.75
C HIS A 268 9.58 6.04 14.67
N PHE A 269 8.28 6.20 14.42
CA PHE A 269 7.74 6.94 13.27
C PHE A 269 6.70 8.02 13.60
N GLY A 270 6.01 7.94 14.75
CA GLY A 270 5.05 8.96 15.20
C GLY A 270 3.58 8.59 14.96
N PRO A 271 2.72 9.51 14.48
CA PRO A 271 1.29 9.23 14.31
C PRO A 271 1.04 8.14 13.27
N THR A 272 0.03 7.30 13.49
CA THR A 272 -0.34 6.20 12.58
C THR A 272 -1.18 6.66 11.38
N TYR A 273 -1.69 7.88 11.41
CA TYR A 273 -2.38 8.56 10.31
C TYR A 273 -2.11 10.07 10.43
N TYR A 274 -1.95 10.74 9.29
CA TYR A 274 -1.59 12.15 9.20
C TYR A 274 -1.72 12.63 7.74
N SER A 275 -1.54 13.92 7.50
CA SER A 275 -1.55 14.49 6.15
C SER A 275 -0.39 15.46 5.92
N PHE A 276 -0.08 15.72 4.64
CA PHE A 276 0.94 16.70 4.23
C PHE A 276 0.71 17.16 2.79
N ASP A 277 1.19 18.35 2.46
CA ASP A 277 1.08 18.94 1.12
C ASP A 277 2.43 18.96 0.37
N TYR A 278 2.39 18.69 -0.93
CA TYR A 278 3.44 19.13 -1.88
C TYR A 278 2.76 19.71 -3.12
N GLY A 279 3.12 20.95 -3.50
CA GLY A 279 2.46 21.68 -4.58
C GLY A 279 0.93 21.74 -4.40
N ASN A 280 0.17 21.28 -5.39
CA ASN A 280 -1.31 21.21 -5.34
C ASN A 280 -1.84 19.80 -5.01
N VAL A 281 -1.02 19.00 -4.32
CA VAL A 281 -1.35 17.65 -3.86
C VAL A 281 -1.43 17.65 -2.34
N HIS A 282 -2.47 17.02 -1.80
CA HIS A 282 -2.65 16.76 -0.38
C HIS A 282 -2.62 15.25 -0.16
N PHE A 283 -1.57 14.78 0.51
CA PHE A 283 -1.37 13.39 0.86
C PHE A 283 -2.00 13.11 2.21
N VAL A 284 -2.66 11.95 2.32
CA VAL A 284 -3.27 11.47 3.56
C VAL A 284 -2.79 10.04 3.78
N ALA A 285 -2.03 9.82 4.85
CA ALA A 285 -1.70 8.50 5.35
C ALA A 285 -2.83 8.04 6.28
N LEU A 286 -3.51 6.93 5.96
CA LEU A 286 -4.61 6.34 6.72
C LEU A 286 -4.24 4.93 7.19
N ASN A 287 -4.11 4.71 8.51
CA ASN A 287 -4.02 3.36 9.04
C ASN A 287 -5.42 2.71 8.98
N ASN A 288 -5.59 1.81 8.02
CA ASN A 288 -6.80 1.02 7.85
C ASN A 288 -6.65 -0.43 8.32
N VAL A 289 -5.63 -0.74 9.13
CA VAL A 289 -5.52 -2.01 9.84
C VAL A 289 -6.15 -1.84 11.22
N GLU A 290 -7.30 -2.49 11.45
CA GLU A 290 -7.89 -2.58 12.79
C GLU A 290 -7.55 -3.96 13.39
N TYR A 291 -6.93 -3.99 14.57
CA TYR A 291 -6.53 -5.20 15.28
C TYR A 291 -7.56 -5.61 16.33
N ALA A 292 -7.93 -6.90 16.37
CA ALA A 292 -8.92 -7.43 17.32
C ALA A 292 -8.43 -7.42 18.77
N GLY A 293 -7.11 -7.38 19.00
CA GLY A 293 -6.48 -7.56 20.29
C GLY A 293 -6.04 -9.01 20.56
N TYR A 294 -5.11 -9.17 21.51
CA TYR A 294 -4.60 -10.45 21.98
C TYR A 294 -5.75 -11.41 22.37
N GLU A 295 -5.65 -12.67 21.93
CA GLU A 295 -6.67 -13.74 22.08
C GLU A 295 -8.06 -13.46 21.48
N ASN A 296 -8.27 -12.31 20.81
CA ASN A 296 -9.49 -11.99 20.07
C ASN A 296 -9.32 -12.20 18.56
N ALA A 297 -10.44 -12.25 17.84
CA ALA A 297 -10.47 -12.30 16.38
C ALA A 297 -11.76 -11.69 15.83
N PHE A 298 -11.68 -11.15 14.61
CA PHE A 298 -12.83 -10.95 13.74
C PHE A 298 -13.18 -12.28 13.03
N ASN A 299 -14.26 -12.29 12.23
CA ASN A 299 -14.72 -13.50 11.54
C ASN A 299 -13.65 -14.14 10.63
N ASN A 300 -12.74 -13.34 10.06
CA ASN A 300 -11.81 -13.75 9.00
C ASN A 300 -10.33 -13.64 9.41
N GLY A 301 -10.01 -13.26 10.66
CA GLY A 301 -8.62 -13.05 11.09
C GLY A 301 -8.50 -12.26 12.39
N ILE A 302 -7.26 -12.05 12.83
CA ILE A 302 -6.93 -11.24 14.01
C ILE A 302 -6.91 -9.73 13.72
N TYR A 303 -6.92 -9.33 12.45
CA TYR A 303 -7.11 -7.96 12.00
C TYR A 303 -8.12 -7.91 10.84
N ARG A 304 -8.54 -6.71 10.45
CA ARG A 304 -9.33 -6.45 9.24
C ARG A 304 -8.99 -5.10 8.62
N GLY A 305 -9.32 -4.95 7.33
CA GLY A 305 -9.31 -3.65 6.65
C GLY A 305 -10.46 -2.77 7.15
N TYR A 306 -10.20 -1.82 8.04
CA TYR A 306 -11.23 -0.94 8.60
C TYR A 306 -10.62 0.40 9.06
N ILE A 307 -11.25 1.51 8.70
CA ILE A 307 -10.83 2.86 9.15
C ILE A 307 -11.68 3.24 10.36
N SER A 308 -11.05 3.49 11.51
CA SER A 308 -11.77 3.77 12.75
C SER A 308 -12.60 5.07 12.69
N ASN A 309 -13.70 5.12 13.44
CA ASN A 309 -14.60 6.30 13.46
C ASN A 309 -13.88 7.60 13.87
N VAL A 310 -12.90 7.51 14.76
CA VAL A 310 -12.06 8.65 15.19
C VAL A 310 -11.20 9.14 14.02
N GLN A 311 -10.57 8.23 13.28
CA GLN A 311 -9.76 8.57 12.11
C GLN A 311 -10.61 9.14 10.96
N LEU A 312 -11.81 8.60 10.73
CA LEU A 312 -12.76 9.19 9.78
C LEU A 312 -13.24 10.58 10.23
N GLN A 313 -13.34 10.86 11.53
CA GLN A 313 -13.70 12.18 12.05
C GLN A 313 -12.53 13.18 11.89
N TRP A 314 -11.30 12.76 12.19
CA TRP A 314 -10.10 13.52 11.87
C TRP A 314 -10.03 13.87 10.38
N LEU A 315 -10.24 12.89 9.50
CA LEU A 315 -10.18 13.10 8.05
C LEU A 315 -11.22 14.12 7.56
N ARG A 316 -12.44 14.11 8.12
CA ARG A 316 -13.45 15.15 7.84
C ARG A 316 -12.99 16.53 8.30
N ASN A 317 -12.36 16.63 9.47
CA ASN A 317 -11.89 17.88 10.04
C ASN A 317 -10.70 18.46 9.24
N ASP A 318 -9.79 17.60 8.78
CA ASP A 318 -8.63 17.95 7.97
C ASP A 318 -9.03 18.37 6.55
N LEU A 319 -9.78 17.52 5.83
CA LEU A 319 -10.23 17.81 4.47
C LEU A 319 -11.19 19.01 4.39
N ALA A 320 -11.89 19.38 5.48
CA ALA A 320 -12.65 20.63 5.55
C ALA A 320 -11.78 21.91 5.44
N LYS A 321 -10.46 21.79 5.57
CA LYS A 321 -9.47 22.87 5.37
C LYS A 321 -8.83 22.85 3.98
N VAL A 322 -9.07 21.80 3.20
CA VAL A 322 -8.39 21.54 1.92
C VAL A 322 -9.25 22.02 0.75
N SER A 323 -8.64 22.63 -0.26
CA SER A 323 -9.35 23.05 -1.47
C SER A 323 -9.87 21.83 -2.25
N PRO A 324 -11.16 21.77 -2.65
CA PRO A 324 -11.72 20.71 -3.49
C PRO A 324 -11.06 20.52 -4.87
N ASP A 325 -10.25 21.50 -5.29
CA ASP A 325 -9.48 21.47 -6.54
C ASP A 325 -8.09 20.82 -6.41
N LYS A 326 -7.57 20.57 -5.20
CA LYS A 326 -6.32 19.80 -5.01
C LYS A 326 -6.51 18.34 -5.43
N LEU A 327 -5.41 17.68 -5.77
CA LEU A 327 -5.35 16.21 -5.83
C LEU A 327 -5.25 15.66 -4.40
N ILE A 328 -6.19 14.80 -4.02
CA ILE A 328 -6.10 14.02 -2.78
C ILE A 328 -5.43 12.67 -3.11
N VAL A 329 -4.31 12.37 -2.45
CA VAL A 329 -3.66 11.05 -2.53
C VAL A 329 -3.86 10.35 -1.20
N ILE A 330 -4.66 9.28 -1.21
CA ILE A 330 -4.86 8.42 -0.03
C ILE A 330 -3.83 7.29 -0.05
N ALA A 331 -2.97 7.24 0.95
CA ALA A 331 -2.11 6.11 1.23
C ALA A 331 -2.75 5.25 2.33
N SER A 332 -3.01 3.99 2.04
CA SER A 332 -3.44 2.98 3.02
C SER A 332 -2.49 1.78 2.98
N HIS A 333 -2.57 0.85 3.94
CA HIS A 333 -1.79 -0.39 3.84
C HIS A 333 -2.61 -1.47 3.14
N ILE A 334 -3.75 -1.86 3.71
CA ILE A 334 -4.71 -2.75 3.06
C ILE A 334 -5.35 -1.97 1.88
N PRO A 335 -5.64 -2.60 0.72
CA PRO A 335 -6.37 -1.95 -0.35
C PRO A 335 -7.73 -1.38 0.10
N LEU A 336 -8.13 -0.25 -0.46
CA LEU A 336 -9.51 0.25 -0.31
C LEU A 336 -10.48 -0.72 -1.00
N ILE A 337 -10.13 -1.13 -2.23
CA ILE A 337 -10.80 -2.14 -3.04
C ILE A 337 -9.77 -2.77 -3.99
N ALA A 338 -9.85 -4.08 -4.19
CA ALA A 338 -8.99 -4.84 -5.11
C ALA A 338 -9.85 -5.78 -5.94
N GLU A 339 -10.00 -5.51 -7.24
CA GLU A 339 -10.75 -6.35 -8.18
C GLU A 339 -10.21 -6.32 -9.62
N ALA A 340 -10.44 -7.41 -10.35
CA ALA A 340 -10.18 -7.49 -11.79
C ALA A 340 -11.23 -8.36 -12.52
N ASP A 341 -11.72 -7.86 -13.65
CA ASP A 341 -12.79 -8.47 -14.44
C ASP A 341 -12.46 -8.39 -15.94
N ASP A 342 -12.46 -9.54 -16.64
CA ASP A 342 -12.31 -9.64 -18.10
C ASP A 342 -13.66 -9.87 -18.83
N GLY A 343 -14.78 -9.81 -18.10
CA GLY A 343 -16.14 -10.00 -18.60
C GLY A 343 -16.49 -11.45 -19.00
N VAL A 344 -15.61 -12.42 -18.73
CA VAL A 344 -15.78 -13.84 -19.15
C VAL A 344 -15.50 -14.81 -18.01
N SER A 345 -14.45 -14.54 -17.24
CA SER A 345 -14.00 -15.33 -16.10
C SER A 345 -14.75 -14.92 -14.83
N GLN A 346 -14.60 -15.68 -13.74
CA GLN A 346 -15.01 -15.20 -12.42
C GLN A 346 -14.19 -13.95 -12.06
N ILE A 347 -14.83 -12.91 -11.55
CA ILE A 347 -14.15 -11.71 -11.02
C ILE A 347 -13.08 -12.15 -10.01
N LEU A 348 -11.86 -11.65 -10.18
CA LEU A 348 -10.78 -11.78 -9.21
C LEU A 348 -10.94 -10.66 -8.18
N THR A 349 -10.78 -10.98 -6.90
CA THR A 349 -10.91 -10.04 -5.78
C THR A 349 -9.76 -10.25 -4.81
N GLY A 350 -9.13 -9.18 -4.35
CA GLY A 350 -8.12 -9.19 -3.28
C GLY A 350 -8.70 -8.76 -1.93
N PRO A 351 -7.85 -8.45 -0.93
CA PRO A 351 -8.23 -7.81 0.31
C PRO A 351 -8.87 -6.43 0.08
N ASN A 352 -9.69 -5.97 1.02
CA ASN A 352 -10.40 -4.69 0.90
C ASN A 352 -10.64 -4.03 2.26
N THR A 353 -10.97 -2.74 2.24
CA THR A 353 -11.43 -2.00 3.42
C THR A 353 -12.94 -2.13 3.56
N GLU A 354 -13.43 -2.66 4.68
CA GLU A 354 -14.85 -3.00 4.90
C GLU A 354 -15.76 -1.77 4.86
N ASN A 355 -15.31 -0.62 5.41
CA ASN A 355 -16.07 0.63 5.44
C ASN A 355 -15.65 1.65 4.38
N PHE A 356 -15.13 1.19 3.23
CA PHE A 356 -14.75 2.06 2.10
C PHE A 356 -15.86 3.04 1.68
N SER A 357 -17.15 2.66 1.80
CA SER A 357 -18.27 3.57 1.52
C SER A 357 -18.28 4.84 2.37
N GLU A 358 -17.85 4.77 3.64
CA GLU A 358 -17.79 5.95 4.52
C GLU A 358 -16.67 6.91 4.08
N LEU A 359 -15.57 6.37 3.54
CA LEU A 359 -14.51 7.18 2.95
C LEU A 359 -14.98 7.85 1.65
N LEU A 360 -15.77 7.17 0.81
CA LEU A 360 -16.37 7.77 -0.38
C LEU A 360 -17.27 8.96 -0.05
N ASP A 361 -18.06 8.89 1.02
CA ASP A 361 -18.90 10.02 1.48
C ASP A 361 -18.05 11.23 1.89
N ILE A 362 -16.90 11.02 2.53
CA ILE A 362 -15.96 12.10 2.91
C ILE A 362 -15.30 12.72 1.68
N LEU A 363 -14.90 11.90 0.71
CA LEU A 363 -14.19 12.33 -0.50
C LEU A 363 -15.10 13.01 -1.54
N GLN A 364 -16.42 12.93 -1.39
CA GLN A 364 -17.43 13.43 -2.33
C GLN A 364 -17.23 14.88 -2.85
N PRO A 365 -16.67 15.84 -2.10
CA PRO A 365 -16.38 17.19 -2.61
C PRO A 365 -15.23 17.27 -3.63
N PHE A 366 -14.30 16.32 -3.62
CA PHE A 366 -13.02 16.44 -4.33
C PHE A 366 -13.08 15.93 -5.78
N LYS A 367 -12.43 16.66 -6.70
CA LYS A 367 -12.46 16.38 -8.15
C LYS A 367 -11.31 15.50 -8.63
N HIS A 368 -10.24 15.44 -7.87
CA HIS A 368 -8.98 14.78 -8.19
C HIS A 368 -8.62 13.90 -7.00
N ILE A 369 -8.69 12.58 -7.19
CA ILE A 369 -8.43 11.59 -6.15
C ILE A 369 -7.54 10.51 -6.77
N TYR A 370 -6.65 9.95 -5.95
CA TYR A 370 -5.93 8.72 -6.21
C TYR A 370 -5.76 7.98 -4.89
N SER A 371 -5.75 6.65 -4.88
CA SER A 371 -5.26 5.91 -3.71
C SER A 371 -4.20 4.90 -4.09
N LEU A 372 -3.31 4.63 -3.14
CA LEU A 372 -2.24 3.65 -3.22
C LEU A 372 -2.20 2.80 -1.94
N ALA A 373 -1.93 1.52 -2.09
CA ALA A 373 -1.93 0.53 -1.01
C ALA A 373 -0.94 -0.62 -1.29
N GLY A 374 -0.51 -1.33 -0.25
CA GLY A 374 0.35 -2.52 -0.35
C GLY A 374 -0.44 -3.80 -0.04
N HIS A 375 0.10 -4.62 0.87
CA HIS A 375 -0.53 -5.77 1.54
C HIS A 375 -0.84 -7.02 0.68
N ASP A 376 -1.14 -6.88 -0.60
CA ASP A 376 -1.51 -8.02 -1.46
C ASP A 376 -0.31 -8.62 -2.22
N THR A 377 0.34 -9.59 -1.56
CA THR A 377 1.45 -10.38 -2.16
C THR A 377 1.05 -11.15 -3.43
N SER A 378 -0.26 -11.28 -3.69
CA SER A 378 -0.81 -12.07 -4.79
C SER A 378 -1.11 -11.27 -6.04
N ASN A 379 -1.35 -9.95 -5.96
CA ASN A 379 -1.58 -9.07 -7.12
C ASN A 379 -1.27 -7.59 -6.86
N SER A 380 -0.75 -6.91 -7.89
CA SER A 380 -1.06 -5.48 -8.10
C SER A 380 -2.44 -5.30 -8.74
N PHE A 381 -3.19 -4.23 -8.44
CA PHE A 381 -4.51 -3.95 -9.02
C PHE A 381 -4.73 -2.47 -9.34
N LYS A 382 -5.38 -2.13 -10.47
CA LYS A 382 -5.79 -0.76 -10.84
C LYS A 382 -7.31 -0.62 -11.00
N VAL A 383 -8.04 -0.54 -9.89
CA VAL A 383 -9.51 -0.47 -9.87
C VAL A 383 -9.99 0.95 -10.21
N GLU A 384 -10.91 1.09 -11.18
CA GLU A 384 -11.61 2.36 -11.41
C GLU A 384 -12.77 2.50 -10.42
N VAL A 385 -12.63 3.41 -9.45
CA VAL A 385 -13.69 3.76 -8.52
C VAL A 385 -14.75 4.61 -9.24
N ASN A 386 -15.93 4.03 -9.45
CA ASN A 386 -17.03 4.62 -10.21
C ASN A 386 -18.40 4.24 -9.61
N HIS A 387 -19.48 4.55 -10.31
CA HIS A 387 -20.86 4.32 -9.85
C HIS A 387 -21.18 2.87 -9.42
N ARG A 388 -20.46 1.86 -9.93
CA ARG A 388 -20.61 0.45 -9.47
C ARG A 388 -20.18 0.27 -8.01
N HIS A 389 -19.24 1.09 -7.55
CA HIS A 389 -18.70 1.12 -6.19
C HIS A 389 -19.42 2.15 -5.28
N GLY A 390 -20.55 2.70 -5.73
CA GLY A 390 -21.31 3.74 -5.02
C GLY A 390 -20.84 5.18 -5.29
N TRP A 391 -19.70 5.37 -5.94
CA TRP A 391 -19.10 6.70 -6.17
C TRP A 391 -19.87 7.53 -7.21
N GLN A 392 -20.18 8.78 -6.87
CA GLN A 392 -20.95 9.72 -7.72
C GLN A 392 -20.10 10.85 -8.34
N GLY A 393 -18.81 10.95 -7.98
CA GLY A 393 -17.90 11.97 -8.50
C GLY A 393 -17.24 11.57 -9.83
N ARG A 394 -16.17 12.28 -10.20
CA ARG A 394 -15.31 11.88 -11.32
C ARG A 394 -14.63 10.53 -11.00
N PRO A 395 -14.63 9.54 -11.89
CA PRO A 395 -13.93 8.28 -11.64
C PRO A 395 -12.44 8.49 -11.34
N TRP A 396 -11.89 7.65 -10.46
CA TRP A 396 -10.51 7.72 -9.98
C TRP A 396 -9.93 6.31 -9.75
N VAL A 397 -8.62 6.21 -9.58
CA VAL A 397 -7.93 4.91 -9.48
C VAL A 397 -7.60 4.57 -8.04
N ALA A 398 -8.09 3.42 -7.57
CA ALA A 398 -7.58 2.76 -6.38
C ALA A 398 -6.52 1.74 -6.81
N HIS A 399 -5.26 1.98 -6.42
CA HIS A 399 -4.10 1.21 -6.84
C HIS A 399 -3.59 0.33 -5.70
N THR A 400 -3.60 -0.99 -5.89
CA THR A 400 -2.81 -1.92 -5.07
C THR A 400 -1.46 -2.10 -5.76
N LEU A 401 -0.38 -1.77 -5.07
CA LEU A 401 0.97 -1.71 -5.59
C LEU A 401 1.63 -3.09 -5.57
N ALA A 402 2.49 -3.35 -6.55
CA ALA A 402 3.45 -4.44 -6.48
C ALA A 402 4.43 -4.23 -5.32
N GLU A 403 4.72 -5.30 -4.59
CA GLU A 403 5.48 -5.21 -3.35
C GLU A 403 7.00 -5.19 -3.56
N VAL A 404 7.71 -4.46 -2.69
CA VAL A 404 9.18 -4.43 -2.64
C VAL A 404 9.74 -5.81 -2.30
N ARG A 405 9.07 -6.56 -1.41
CA ARG A 405 9.40 -7.97 -1.11
C ARG A 405 8.92 -8.98 -2.15
N GLY A 406 8.01 -8.60 -3.04
CA GLY A 406 7.22 -9.49 -3.91
C GLY A 406 6.51 -10.63 -3.15
N SER A 407 6.73 -11.89 -3.51
CA SER A 407 6.23 -13.06 -2.74
C SER A 407 7.04 -13.36 -1.46
N GLY A 408 7.94 -12.44 -1.09
CA GLY A 408 8.75 -12.47 0.12
C GLY A 408 10.20 -12.86 -0.13
N TRP A 409 11.11 -12.28 0.66
CA TRP A 409 12.57 -12.48 0.65
C TRP A 409 13.08 -13.91 0.92
N THR A 410 12.21 -14.91 0.83
CA THR A 410 12.53 -16.34 0.96
C THR A 410 12.31 -17.12 -0.34
N ARG A 411 11.57 -16.57 -1.31
CA ARG A 411 11.05 -17.26 -2.51
C ARG A 411 11.89 -17.07 -3.77
N GLY A 412 11.82 -18.06 -4.66
CA GLY A 412 12.57 -18.09 -5.93
C GLY A 412 14.08 -18.39 -5.76
N PRO A 413 14.84 -18.53 -6.86
CA PRO A 413 16.29 -18.73 -6.83
C PRO A 413 17.02 -17.48 -6.35
N ARG A 414 18.31 -17.63 -6.03
CA ARG A 414 19.21 -16.50 -5.78
C ARG A 414 19.99 -16.11 -7.02
N ASP A 415 20.22 -14.82 -7.19
CA ASP A 415 21.17 -14.28 -8.14
C ASP A 415 22.64 -14.41 -7.64
N LEU A 416 23.59 -13.84 -8.37
CA LEU A 416 25.02 -13.88 -8.00
C LEU A 416 25.40 -12.96 -6.83
N ARG A 417 24.54 -12.01 -6.41
CA ARG A 417 24.69 -11.23 -5.18
C ARG A 417 24.14 -11.99 -3.97
N GLY A 418 23.30 -13.00 -4.20
CA GLY A 418 22.59 -13.75 -3.16
C GLY A 418 21.16 -13.26 -2.92
N VAL A 419 20.68 -12.30 -3.71
CA VAL A 419 19.32 -11.74 -3.65
C VAL A 419 18.32 -12.72 -4.28
N ARG A 420 17.13 -12.81 -3.70
CA ARG A 420 16.02 -13.63 -4.20
C ARG A 420 15.31 -12.96 -5.39
N ASP A 421 14.91 -13.78 -6.37
CA ASP A 421 14.05 -13.35 -7.50
C ASP A 421 12.69 -12.81 -7.00
N ALA A 422 12.10 -13.47 -6.00
CA ALA A 422 10.95 -12.99 -5.22
C ALA A 422 9.69 -12.55 -6.00
N ILE A 423 9.53 -12.93 -7.27
CA ILE A 423 8.34 -12.64 -8.10
C ILE A 423 7.02 -12.96 -7.37
N MET A 424 6.03 -12.08 -7.47
CA MET A 424 4.67 -12.21 -6.91
C MET A 424 3.89 -13.37 -7.57
N GLU A 425 2.78 -13.77 -6.95
CA GLU A 425 2.01 -14.96 -7.36
C GLU A 425 1.36 -14.84 -8.76
N ASP A 426 1.02 -13.61 -9.15
CA ASP A 426 0.53 -13.18 -10.47
C ASP A 426 1.61 -13.13 -11.57
N GLY A 427 2.88 -13.24 -11.19
CA GLY A 427 4.04 -13.12 -12.07
C GLY A 427 4.60 -11.72 -12.24
N ASN A 428 4.08 -10.73 -11.52
CA ASN A 428 4.66 -9.40 -11.42
C ASN A 428 6.00 -9.49 -10.64
N PRO A 429 7.12 -8.95 -11.15
CA PRO A 429 8.36 -8.90 -10.37
C PRO A 429 8.17 -8.01 -9.14
N ASN A 430 9.04 -8.17 -8.15
CA ASN A 430 9.16 -7.19 -7.08
C ASN A 430 9.77 -5.88 -7.60
N GLY A 431 9.48 -4.76 -6.93
CA GLY A 431 9.93 -3.45 -7.39
C GLY A 431 9.44 -2.31 -6.50
N PHE A 432 9.49 -1.08 -7.03
CA PHE A 432 8.97 0.11 -6.36
C PHE A 432 8.32 1.06 -7.37
N TYR A 433 7.70 2.14 -6.87
CA TYR A 433 7.02 3.12 -7.73
C TYR A 433 7.72 4.47 -7.70
N LEU A 434 7.85 5.06 -8.89
CA LEU A 434 8.15 6.47 -9.08
C LEU A 434 6.85 7.19 -9.46
N LEU A 435 6.35 8.03 -8.57
CA LEU A 435 5.17 8.84 -8.80
C LEU A 435 5.55 10.15 -9.46
N ARG A 436 4.94 10.44 -10.61
CA ARG A 436 5.16 11.69 -11.35
C ARG A 436 3.96 12.61 -11.16
N PHE A 437 4.17 13.73 -10.47
CA PHE A 437 3.14 14.74 -10.25
C PHE A 437 3.26 15.90 -11.23
N ASN A 438 2.13 16.39 -11.71
CA ASN A 438 2.04 17.61 -12.50
C ASN A 438 0.75 18.33 -12.11
N ASN A 439 0.86 19.31 -11.22
CA ASN A 439 -0.25 20.02 -10.60
C ASN A 439 -1.22 19.08 -9.86
N THR A 440 -2.33 18.69 -10.49
CA THR A 440 -3.37 17.82 -9.91
C THR A 440 -3.52 16.49 -10.67
N SER A 441 -2.55 16.16 -11.53
CA SER A 441 -2.44 14.86 -12.21
C SER A 441 -1.26 14.06 -11.67
N LEU A 442 -1.47 12.75 -11.59
CA LEU A 442 -0.48 11.74 -11.21
C LEU A 442 -0.29 10.76 -12.37
N THR A 443 0.96 10.37 -12.63
CA THR A 443 1.31 9.17 -13.40
C THR A 443 2.17 8.26 -12.51
N PRO A 444 1.71 7.06 -12.13
CA PRO A 444 2.53 6.07 -11.45
C PRO A 444 3.45 5.35 -12.45
N GLU A 445 4.73 5.23 -12.14
CA GLU A 445 5.69 4.46 -12.94
C GLU A 445 6.27 3.32 -12.09
N PHE A 446 5.86 2.08 -12.36
CA PHE A 446 6.44 0.90 -11.73
C PHE A 446 7.87 0.64 -12.23
N ILE A 447 8.80 0.36 -11.30
CA ILE A 447 10.21 0.10 -11.55
C ILE A 447 10.56 -1.31 -11.01
N PRO A 448 10.61 -2.33 -11.88
CA PRO A 448 11.01 -3.69 -11.52
C PRO A 448 12.47 -3.78 -11.04
N PHE A 449 12.74 -4.67 -10.08
CA PHE A 449 14.09 -4.93 -9.60
C PHE A 449 14.91 -5.82 -10.54
N PRO A 450 16.22 -5.52 -10.74
CA PRO A 450 17.10 -6.28 -11.63
C PRO A 450 17.37 -7.73 -11.22
N SER A 451 17.06 -8.15 -9.98
CA SER A 451 17.12 -9.57 -9.59
C SER A 451 16.08 -10.45 -10.30
N SER A 452 15.04 -9.85 -10.89
CA SER A 452 13.98 -10.59 -11.55
C SER A 452 14.50 -11.43 -12.72
N ALA A 453 13.86 -12.58 -12.98
CA ALA A 453 14.03 -13.32 -14.24
C ALA A 453 13.84 -12.47 -15.52
N ASP A 454 13.09 -11.37 -15.46
CA ASP A 454 12.90 -10.42 -16.56
C ASP A 454 13.82 -9.19 -16.48
N GLY A 455 14.64 -9.08 -15.43
CA GLY A 455 15.41 -7.90 -15.09
C GLY A 455 14.52 -6.66 -14.94
N THR A 456 14.94 -5.53 -15.51
CA THR A 456 14.22 -4.25 -15.45
C THR A 456 13.13 -4.10 -16.54
N ASN A 457 12.74 -5.18 -17.24
CA ASN A 457 11.68 -5.11 -18.23
C ASN A 457 10.31 -4.95 -17.56
N ARG A 458 9.45 -4.10 -18.13
CA ARG A 458 8.08 -3.83 -17.64
C ARG A 458 6.99 -4.68 -18.30
N MET A 459 7.38 -5.70 -19.06
CA MET A 459 6.47 -6.73 -19.58
C MET A 459 7.23 -8.00 -19.93
N ARG A 460 6.57 -9.14 -19.76
CA ARG A 460 7.03 -10.48 -20.15
C ARG A 460 6.19 -11.00 -21.32
N ILE A 461 6.84 -11.47 -22.37
CA ILE A 461 6.18 -12.10 -23.53
C ILE A 461 6.50 -13.60 -23.50
N THR A 462 5.47 -14.44 -23.54
CA THR A 462 5.61 -15.91 -23.58
C THR A 462 4.73 -16.53 -24.65
N LEU A 463 4.95 -17.83 -24.90
CA LEU A 463 4.07 -18.67 -25.71
C LEU A 463 3.37 -19.70 -24.81
N ASP A 464 2.05 -19.82 -24.95
CA ASP A 464 1.22 -20.75 -24.18
C ASP A 464 0.32 -21.61 -25.09
N PRO A 465 0.45 -22.95 -25.10
CA PRO A 465 1.51 -23.71 -24.45
C PRO A 465 2.89 -23.41 -25.07
N PRO A 466 3.99 -23.56 -24.31
CA PRO A 466 5.34 -23.31 -24.79
C PRO A 466 5.76 -24.31 -25.86
N ILE A 467 6.71 -23.88 -26.71
CA ILE A 467 7.31 -24.67 -27.79
C ILE A 467 7.76 -26.04 -27.29
N GLU A 468 7.45 -27.07 -28.07
CA GLU A 468 7.98 -28.42 -27.85
C GLU A 468 9.45 -28.44 -28.28
N LEU A 469 10.36 -28.39 -27.30
CA LEU A 469 11.80 -28.35 -27.52
C LEU A 469 12.29 -29.63 -28.21
N GLN A 470 12.99 -29.48 -29.34
CA GLN A 470 13.57 -30.60 -30.08
C GLN A 470 14.84 -31.16 -29.41
N GLU A 471 15.53 -30.34 -28.62
CA GLU A 471 16.72 -30.70 -27.86
C GLU A 471 16.51 -30.44 -26.36
N LYS A 472 17.06 -31.32 -25.51
CA LYS A 472 16.88 -31.27 -24.04
C LYS A 472 17.31 -29.95 -23.38
N ASN A 473 18.21 -29.21 -24.02
CA ASN A 473 18.75 -27.93 -23.53
C ASN A 473 18.41 -26.75 -24.47
N GLY A 474 17.45 -26.91 -25.39
CA GLY A 474 17.03 -25.83 -26.29
C GLY A 474 16.27 -24.72 -25.54
N ILE A 475 16.28 -23.50 -26.10
CA ILE A 475 15.53 -22.35 -25.59
C ILE A 475 14.68 -21.81 -26.74
N ASN A 476 13.35 -21.79 -26.57
CA ASN A 476 12.38 -21.27 -27.55
C ASN A 476 12.59 -21.77 -29.00
N ARG A 477 13.03 -23.03 -29.15
CA ARG A 477 13.41 -23.66 -30.43
C ARG A 477 12.83 -25.06 -30.55
N GLY A 478 12.00 -25.31 -31.56
CA GLY A 478 11.32 -26.59 -31.74
C GLY A 478 10.00 -26.49 -32.49
N SER A 479 9.01 -27.31 -32.10
CA SER A 479 7.68 -27.32 -32.72
C SER A 479 6.65 -26.47 -31.97
N LEU A 480 5.81 -25.74 -32.72
CA LEU A 480 4.57 -25.17 -32.17
C LEU A 480 3.56 -26.28 -31.85
N LYS A 481 2.74 -26.02 -30.83
CA LYS A 481 1.61 -26.87 -30.45
C LYS A 481 0.31 -26.26 -31.00
N PRO A 482 -0.76 -27.05 -31.21
CA PRO A 482 -2.05 -26.52 -31.66
C PRO A 482 -2.60 -25.48 -30.69
N ASN A 483 -3.20 -24.41 -31.21
CA ASN A 483 -3.74 -23.29 -30.43
C ASN A 483 -2.72 -22.54 -29.54
N THR A 484 -1.41 -22.58 -29.83
CA THR A 484 -0.45 -21.71 -29.12
C THR A 484 -0.86 -20.23 -29.24
N LYS A 485 -0.81 -19.52 -28.11
CA LYS A 485 -1.05 -18.09 -27.98
C LYS A 485 0.24 -17.36 -27.67
N ILE A 486 0.32 -16.11 -28.08
CA ILE A 486 1.17 -15.10 -27.46
C ILE A 486 0.47 -14.69 -26.17
N VAL A 487 1.18 -14.76 -25.04
CA VAL A 487 0.70 -14.26 -23.75
C VAL A 487 1.66 -13.17 -23.28
N VAL A 488 1.11 -12.01 -22.96
CA VAL A 488 1.83 -10.85 -22.43
C VAL A 488 1.37 -10.62 -21.01
N ASN A 489 2.31 -10.70 -20.07
CA ASN A 489 2.13 -10.13 -18.74
C ASN A 489 2.70 -8.70 -18.80
N LEU A 490 1.84 -7.69 -18.71
CA LEU A 490 2.23 -6.29 -18.63
C LEU A 490 2.31 -5.93 -17.16
N PHE A 491 3.51 -5.84 -16.60
CA PHE A 491 3.71 -5.66 -15.17
C PHE A 491 3.05 -4.36 -14.67
N ASP A 492 2.37 -4.44 -13.51
CA ASP A 492 1.51 -3.37 -12.99
C ASP A 492 0.33 -2.96 -13.92
N GLY A 493 -0.05 -3.80 -14.89
CA GLY A 493 -1.11 -3.49 -15.84
C GLY A 493 -2.54 -3.47 -15.25
N GLY A 494 -3.46 -2.82 -15.95
CA GLY A 494 -4.89 -2.79 -15.61
C GLY A 494 -5.80 -3.01 -16.82
N SER A 495 -7.08 -3.32 -16.56
CA SER A 495 -8.09 -3.58 -17.61
C SER A 495 -8.40 -2.38 -18.53
N ARG A 496 -7.91 -1.18 -18.19
CA ARG A 496 -7.99 0.05 -19.01
C ARG A 496 -6.81 0.21 -19.97
N ASP A 497 -5.78 -0.63 -19.85
CA ASP A 497 -4.59 -0.58 -20.70
C ASP A 497 -4.82 -1.31 -22.04
N LEU A 498 -4.12 -0.85 -23.07
CA LEU A 498 -4.18 -1.43 -24.41
C LEU A 498 -2.84 -2.07 -24.76
N VAL A 499 -2.88 -3.29 -25.29
CA VAL A 499 -1.70 -4.05 -25.71
C VAL A 499 -1.92 -4.56 -27.13
N TRP A 500 -0.92 -4.38 -28.00
CA TRP A 500 -0.92 -4.84 -29.38
C TRP A 500 0.28 -5.74 -29.66
N ALA A 501 0.12 -6.69 -30.57
CA ALA A 501 1.20 -7.54 -31.06
C ALA A 501 1.31 -7.51 -32.59
N SER A 502 2.55 -7.48 -33.09
CA SER A 502 2.91 -7.65 -34.50
C SER A 502 3.81 -8.87 -34.64
N ILE A 503 3.47 -9.78 -35.55
CA ILE A 503 4.21 -11.03 -35.81
C ILE A 503 4.95 -10.89 -37.14
N ASN A 504 6.27 -11.05 -37.14
CA ASN A 504 7.13 -10.99 -38.33
C ASN A 504 6.93 -9.71 -39.20
N GLY A 505 6.61 -8.57 -38.57
CA GLY A 505 6.36 -7.30 -39.26
C GLY A 505 4.98 -7.18 -39.94
N ALA A 506 4.05 -8.10 -39.66
CA ALA A 506 2.64 -7.93 -40.01
C ALA A 506 2.02 -6.74 -39.26
N PRO A 507 0.87 -6.18 -39.71
CA PRO A 507 0.15 -5.14 -38.97
C PRO A 507 -0.12 -5.54 -37.51
N GLU A 508 -0.08 -4.55 -36.61
CA GLU A 508 -0.39 -4.76 -35.19
C GLU A 508 -1.86 -5.18 -34.98
N ILE A 509 -2.07 -6.15 -34.10
CA ILE A 509 -3.38 -6.68 -33.70
C ILE A 509 -3.56 -6.41 -32.22
N LEU A 510 -4.70 -5.81 -31.84
CA LEU A 510 -5.09 -5.60 -30.45
C LEU A 510 -5.26 -6.95 -29.73
N MET A 511 -4.60 -7.13 -28.60
CA MET A 511 -4.65 -8.33 -27.78
C MET A 511 -5.86 -8.31 -26.84
N SER A 512 -6.31 -9.49 -26.42
CA SER A 512 -7.47 -9.63 -25.51
C SER A 512 -7.01 -9.69 -24.06
N TYR A 513 -7.50 -8.77 -23.23
CA TYR A 513 -7.33 -8.81 -21.78
C TYR A 513 -7.93 -10.10 -21.17
N LYS A 514 -7.25 -10.68 -20.18
CA LYS A 514 -7.65 -11.91 -19.47
C LYS A 514 -7.19 -11.92 -18.02
N VAL A 515 -8.07 -12.39 -17.13
CA VAL A 515 -7.75 -12.64 -15.73
C VAL A 515 -7.46 -14.14 -15.53
N ARG A 516 -6.21 -14.53 -15.73
CA ARG A 516 -5.71 -15.92 -15.70
C ARG A 516 -4.34 -16.03 -15.03
N THR A 517 -3.84 -17.23 -14.79
CA THR A 517 -2.46 -17.48 -14.35
C THR A 517 -1.44 -17.14 -15.42
N ASP A 518 -0.26 -16.65 -15.03
CA ASP A 518 0.88 -16.47 -15.93
C ASP A 518 1.53 -17.83 -16.24
N PRO A 519 1.59 -18.26 -17.53
CA PRO A 519 2.21 -19.53 -17.93
C PRO A 519 3.71 -19.61 -17.58
N PHE A 520 4.43 -18.49 -17.43
CA PHE A 520 5.81 -18.47 -16.95
C PHE A 520 5.91 -18.95 -15.50
N ILE A 521 5.07 -18.39 -14.62
CA ILE A 521 5.04 -18.72 -13.19
C ILE A 521 4.54 -20.14 -12.98
N GLU A 522 3.54 -20.57 -13.75
CA GLU A 522 3.14 -21.97 -13.77
C GLU A 522 4.31 -22.93 -14.06
N ASN A 523 5.17 -22.59 -15.01
CA ASN A 523 6.33 -23.41 -15.38
C ASN A 523 7.45 -23.33 -14.33
N LEU A 524 7.67 -22.17 -13.72
CA LEU A 524 8.62 -22.00 -12.61
C LEU A 524 8.17 -22.78 -11.37
N TYR A 525 6.92 -22.63 -10.93
CA TYR A 525 6.34 -23.40 -9.84
C TYR A 525 6.50 -24.92 -10.06
N LYS A 526 6.09 -25.43 -11.23
CA LYS A 526 6.24 -26.87 -11.60
C LYS A 526 7.71 -27.34 -11.61
N LYS A 527 8.68 -26.44 -11.79
CA LYS A 527 10.12 -26.75 -11.83
C LYS A 527 10.79 -26.69 -10.45
N PHE A 528 10.31 -25.83 -9.56
CA PHE A 528 10.96 -25.50 -8.27
C PHE A 528 10.16 -25.90 -7.03
N VAL A 529 8.94 -26.45 -7.17
CA VAL A 529 8.19 -27.06 -6.07
C VAL A 529 9.03 -28.08 -5.30
N ASP A 530 8.86 -28.15 -3.98
CA ASP A 530 9.63 -28.99 -3.05
C ASP A 530 11.16 -28.69 -3.02
N SER A 531 11.60 -27.52 -3.51
CA SER A 531 13.01 -27.09 -3.48
C SER A 531 13.27 -25.90 -2.54
N ALA A 532 14.54 -25.65 -2.23
CA ALA A 532 14.95 -24.48 -1.42
C ALA A 532 14.82 -23.13 -2.16
N ASP A 533 14.45 -23.16 -3.44
CA ASP A 533 14.29 -22.02 -4.36
C ASP A 533 12.84 -21.95 -4.90
N GLU A 534 11.89 -22.54 -4.16
CA GLU A 534 10.47 -22.60 -4.50
C GLU A 534 9.84 -21.21 -4.71
N TYR A 535 9.06 -21.10 -5.80
CA TYR A 535 8.16 -19.99 -6.07
C TYR A 535 6.79 -20.23 -5.40
N PRO A 536 6.02 -19.17 -5.09
CA PRO A 536 4.64 -19.34 -4.64
C PRO A 536 3.79 -20.13 -5.65
N ALA A 537 2.62 -20.60 -5.18
CA ALA A 537 1.63 -21.17 -6.08
C ALA A 537 1.12 -20.06 -7.04
N PRO A 538 0.97 -20.31 -8.35
CA PRO A 538 0.54 -19.28 -9.30
C PRO A 538 -0.89 -18.78 -9.01
N ALA A 539 -1.04 -17.48 -8.82
CA ALA A 539 -2.34 -16.80 -8.72
C ALA A 539 -2.84 -16.35 -10.09
N ARG A 540 -4.12 -15.97 -10.17
CA ARG A 540 -4.67 -15.30 -11.36
C ARG A 540 -4.21 -13.85 -11.34
N SER A 541 -3.66 -13.37 -12.45
CA SER A 541 -3.16 -12.00 -12.63
C SER A 541 -4.26 -11.06 -13.14
N SER A 542 -4.27 -9.81 -12.68
CA SER A 542 -5.08 -8.71 -13.23
C SER A 542 -4.47 -8.06 -14.47
N HIS A 543 -3.39 -8.58 -15.04
CA HIS A 543 -2.52 -7.87 -15.97
C HIS A 543 -1.94 -8.78 -17.08
N ILE A 544 -2.78 -9.68 -17.60
CA ILE A 544 -2.47 -10.53 -18.75
C ILE A 544 -3.31 -10.17 -19.98
N TRP A 545 -2.64 -10.20 -21.14
CA TRP A 545 -3.24 -10.12 -22.47
C TRP A 545 -2.84 -11.34 -23.31
N GLU A 546 -3.73 -11.82 -24.17
CA GLU A 546 -3.45 -12.93 -25.08
C GLU A 546 -3.88 -12.66 -26.54
N LEU A 547 -3.17 -13.30 -27.47
CA LEU A 547 -3.47 -13.31 -28.90
C LEU A 547 -3.14 -14.69 -29.48
N ASN A 548 -4.04 -15.29 -30.24
CA ASN A 548 -3.76 -16.57 -30.90
C ASN A 548 -2.61 -16.42 -31.90
N LEU A 549 -1.58 -17.26 -31.79
CA LEU A 549 -0.49 -17.31 -32.76
C LEU A 549 -0.97 -18.02 -34.02
N SER A 550 -0.56 -17.54 -35.20
CA SER A 550 -0.95 -18.17 -36.46
C SER A 550 -0.34 -19.56 -36.59
N GLU A 551 -1.16 -20.58 -36.89
CA GLU A 551 -0.67 -21.94 -37.16
C GLU A 551 0.12 -22.04 -38.48
N ASN A 552 0.06 -21.02 -39.34
CA ASN A 552 0.71 -20.97 -40.65
C ASN A 552 2.09 -20.26 -40.63
N LEU A 553 2.73 -20.15 -39.46
CA LEU A 553 4.08 -19.61 -39.37
C LEU A 553 5.10 -20.55 -40.04
N LYS A 554 6.07 -19.96 -40.75
CA LYS A 554 7.10 -20.71 -41.45
C LYS A 554 8.18 -21.18 -40.48
N THR A 555 8.84 -22.27 -40.86
CA THR A 555 10.08 -22.73 -40.23
C THR A 555 11.17 -21.67 -40.30
N GLY A 556 12.06 -21.67 -39.31
CA GLY A 556 13.07 -20.65 -39.07
C GLY A 556 12.71 -19.69 -37.94
N LEU A 557 13.46 -18.59 -37.86
CA LEU A 557 13.32 -17.58 -36.82
C LEU A 557 12.05 -16.74 -37.03
N ASN A 558 11.25 -16.64 -35.97
CA ASN A 558 10.05 -15.82 -35.89
C ASN A 558 10.23 -14.77 -34.77
N HIS A 559 9.62 -13.60 -34.95
CA HIS A 559 9.72 -12.45 -34.05
C HIS A 559 8.35 -11.85 -33.78
N ILE A 560 8.11 -11.50 -32.52
CA ILE A 560 6.94 -10.80 -32.03
C ILE A 560 7.41 -9.46 -31.48
N ASN A 561 6.82 -8.37 -31.97
CA ASN A 561 6.86 -7.07 -31.31
C ASN A 561 5.58 -6.93 -30.48
N VAL A 562 5.70 -6.43 -29.26
CA VAL A 562 4.56 -6.00 -28.44
C VAL A 562 4.71 -4.51 -28.16
N SER A 563 3.60 -3.79 -28.27
CA SER A 563 3.47 -2.40 -27.84
C SER A 563 2.31 -2.27 -26.85
N SER A 564 2.42 -1.35 -25.90
CA SER A 564 1.31 -1.04 -25.00
C SER A 564 1.12 0.46 -24.82
N THR A 565 -0.06 0.85 -24.35
CA THR A 565 -0.35 2.19 -23.82
C THR A 565 -1.25 2.03 -22.62
N ASP A 566 -0.82 2.56 -21.47
CA ASP A 566 -1.58 2.48 -20.22
C ASP A 566 -2.63 3.61 -20.11
N GLU A 567 -3.49 3.51 -19.09
CA GLU A 567 -4.51 4.52 -18.80
C GLU A 567 -3.97 5.93 -18.50
N PHE A 568 -2.68 6.05 -18.16
CA PHE A 568 -2.00 7.31 -17.87
C PHE A 568 -1.26 7.89 -19.10
N GLY A 569 -1.28 7.19 -20.24
CA GLY A 569 -0.64 7.59 -21.49
C GLY A 569 0.84 7.20 -21.62
N GLN A 570 1.35 6.36 -20.73
CA GLN A 570 2.70 5.79 -20.85
C GLN A 570 2.70 4.72 -21.94
N SER A 571 3.74 4.66 -22.77
CA SER A 571 3.86 3.68 -23.85
C SER A 571 5.10 2.83 -23.69
N LEU A 572 4.94 1.50 -23.79
CA LEU A 572 6.05 0.55 -23.71
C LEU A 572 6.16 -0.25 -25.01
N ARG A 573 7.34 -0.81 -25.26
CA ARG A 573 7.60 -1.77 -26.35
C ARG A 573 8.54 -2.87 -25.87
N SER A 574 8.26 -4.10 -26.28
CA SER A 574 9.13 -5.25 -26.05
C SER A 574 9.16 -6.16 -27.28
N SER A 575 10.05 -7.14 -27.27
CA SER A 575 10.34 -8.03 -28.40
C SER A 575 10.66 -9.44 -27.91
N PHE A 576 10.13 -10.44 -28.61
CA PHE A 576 10.37 -11.84 -28.32
C PHE A 576 10.63 -12.62 -29.60
N THR A 577 11.64 -13.49 -29.58
CA THR A 577 12.03 -14.33 -30.73
C THR A 577 11.98 -15.80 -30.38
N PHE A 578 11.57 -16.61 -31.34
CA PHE A 578 11.54 -18.07 -31.23
C PHE A 578 11.82 -18.71 -32.59
N GLU A 579 12.28 -19.95 -32.63
CA GLU A 579 12.60 -20.68 -33.86
C GLU A 579 11.71 -21.90 -34.02
N ILE A 580 11.00 -21.97 -35.15
CA ILE A 580 10.21 -23.14 -35.53
C ILE A 580 11.11 -24.07 -36.36
N THR A 581 11.39 -25.27 -35.87
CA THR A 581 12.14 -26.28 -36.62
C THR A 581 11.21 -27.27 -37.32
N GLU A 582 11.71 -27.95 -38.35
CA GLU A 582 11.02 -29.12 -38.92
C GLU A 582 11.01 -30.26 -37.88
N LYS A 583 9.91 -31.03 -37.84
CA LYS A 583 9.68 -32.11 -36.87
C LYS A 583 10.64 -33.29 -37.03
#